data_AF-A0AAD5KD43-F1
#
_entry.id   AF-A0AAD5KD43-F1
#
_cell.length_a   1.000
_cell.length_b   1.000
_cell.length_c   1.000
_cell.angle_alpha   90.00
_cell.angle_beta   90.00
_cell.angle_gamma   90.00
#
_symmetry.space_group_name_H-M   'P 1'
#
loop_
_entity.id
_entity.type
_entity.pdbx_description
1 polymer ?
#
loop_
_entity_poly.entity_id
_entity_poly.type
_entity_poly.pdbx_seq_one_letter_code
_entity_poly.pdbx_strand_id
1 'polypeptide(L)'
;MGNAKTQALREQISKLVDEYAAIALASQPFLPGLTVVPPSGKVVGAEELKKHGRSSLDGWLTTGRFNAEFEKKLAAFIGIKHLITVNSGSSANLVAFNTLTSPKLGERAIQKVMKS
;
A
#
# COMPACT_ATOMS: atom_id res chain seq x y z
N MET A 1 -12.15 -23.87 -7.79
CA MET A 1 -10.87 -24.22 -8.47
C MET A 1 -10.76 -23.33 -9.70
N GLY A 2 -9.70 -22.53 -9.80
CA GLY A 2 -9.51 -21.61 -10.93
C GLY A 2 -9.34 -22.38 -12.24
N ASN A 3 -9.87 -21.83 -13.33
CA ASN A 3 -9.68 -22.38 -14.67
C ASN A 3 -8.17 -22.41 -15.01
N ALA A 4 -7.64 -23.57 -15.38
CA ALA A 4 -6.20 -23.71 -15.68
C ALA A 4 -5.72 -22.72 -16.76
N LYS A 5 -6.58 -22.38 -17.73
CA LYS A 5 -6.27 -21.37 -18.74
C LYS A 5 -6.13 -19.97 -18.14
N THR A 6 -6.97 -19.60 -17.18
CA THR A 6 -6.89 -18.27 -16.54
C THR A 6 -5.65 -18.15 -15.65
N GLN A 7 -5.22 -19.25 -15.03
CA GLN A 7 -3.95 -19.28 -14.29
C GLN A 7 -2.74 -19.13 -15.22
N ALA A 8 -2.72 -19.84 -16.35
CA ALA A 8 -1.66 -19.68 -17.36
C ALA A 8 -1.59 -18.25 -17.90
N LEU A 9 -2.74 -17.62 -18.18
CA LEU A 9 -2.79 -16.21 -18.61
C LEU A 9 -2.25 -15.26 -17.52
N ARG A 10 -2.55 -15.50 -16.24
CA ARG A 10 -2.00 -14.71 -15.13
C ARG A 10 -0.47 -14.81 -15.04
N GLU A 11 0.09 -15.99 -15.30
CA GLU A 11 1.54 -16.19 -15.34
C GLU A 11 2.18 -15.51 -16.54
N GLN A 12 1.55 -15.56 -17.71
CA GLN A 12 2.01 -14.84 -18.89
C GLN A 12 2.01 -13.32 -18.67
N ILE A 13 0.93 -12.76 -18.11
CA ILE A 13 0.86 -11.33 -17.76
C ILE A 13 1.97 -10.98 -16.78
N SER A 14 2.22 -11.83 -15.77
CA SER A 14 3.30 -11.62 -14.81
C SER A 14 4.68 -11.51 -15.49
N LYS A 15 4.97 -12.35 -16.48
CA LYS A 15 6.23 -12.30 -17.26
C LYS A 15 6.32 -11.03 -18.11
N LEU A 16 5.24 -10.66 -18.78
CA LEU A 16 5.20 -9.42 -19.57
C LEU A 16 5.39 -8.18 -18.70
N VAL A 17 4.88 -8.18 -17.47
CA VAL A 17 5.14 -7.11 -16.50
C VAL A 17 6.62 -7.06 -16.10
N ASP A 18 7.29 -8.21 -15.93
CA ASP A 18 8.73 -8.27 -15.65
C ASP A 18 9.55 -7.67 -16.81
N GLU A 19 9.22 -8.04 -18.05
CA GLU A 19 9.86 -7.49 -19.26
C GLU A 19 9.64 -5.98 -19.38
N TYR A 20 8.40 -5.52 -19.16
CA TYR A 20 8.06 -4.10 -19.15
C TYR A 20 8.85 -3.34 -18.08
N ALA A 21 8.88 -3.86 -16.86
CA ALA A 21 9.57 -3.23 -15.73
C ALA A 21 11.07 -3.10 -15.97
N ALA A 22 11.70 -4.10 -16.57
CA ALA A 22 13.13 -4.08 -16.89
C ALA A 22 13.50 -2.93 -17.85
N ILE A 23 12.59 -2.55 -18.75
CA ILE A 23 12.80 -1.47 -19.71
C ILE A 23 12.36 -0.12 -19.11
N ALA A 24 11.13 -0.04 -18.59
CA ALA A 24 10.51 1.21 -18.16
C ALA A 24 11.10 1.77 -16.86
N LEU A 25 11.64 0.91 -15.99
CA LEU A 25 12.20 1.29 -14.69
C LEU A 25 13.74 1.20 -14.67
N ALA A 26 14.38 1.04 -15.83
CA ALA A 26 15.82 1.01 -15.95
C ALA A 26 16.45 2.29 -15.36
N SER A 27 17.37 2.11 -14.42
CA SER A 27 18.08 3.23 -13.80
C SER A 27 18.91 3.98 -14.84
N GLN A 28 18.80 5.30 -14.85
CA GLN A 28 19.63 6.16 -15.68
C GLN A 28 20.94 6.48 -14.96
N PRO A 29 22.08 6.53 -15.67
CA PRO A 29 23.34 6.92 -15.06
C PRO A 29 23.27 8.35 -14.53
N PHE A 30 23.94 8.58 -13.39
CA PHE A 30 24.07 9.92 -12.83
C PHE A 30 25.08 10.75 -13.64
N LEU A 31 24.66 11.94 -14.08
CA LEU A 31 25.47 12.92 -14.79
C LEU A 31 25.59 14.18 -13.92
N PRO A 32 26.78 14.48 -13.36
CA PRO A 32 27.00 15.68 -12.54
C PRO A 32 26.54 16.95 -13.28
N GLY A 33 25.80 17.80 -12.59
CA GLY A 33 25.27 19.07 -13.14
C GLY A 33 24.04 18.92 -14.05
N LEU A 34 23.63 17.70 -14.41
CA LEU A 34 22.46 17.44 -15.28
C LEU A 34 21.40 16.59 -14.59
N THR A 35 21.79 15.52 -13.89
CA THR A 35 20.84 14.64 -13.21
C THR A 35 20.26 15.34 -11.98
N VAL A 36 18.93 15.43 -11.94
CA VAL A 36 18.20 15.96 -10.80
C VAL A 36 18.35 15.02 -9.60
N VAL A 37 18.66 15.59 -8.44
CA VAL A 37 18.72 14.88 -7.15
C VAL A 37 17.53 15.33 -6.31
N PRO A 38 16.36 14.67 -6.43
CA PRO A 38 15.19 15.05 -5.68
C PRO A 38 15.38 14.70 -4.19
N PRO A 39 14.82 15.50 -3.25
CA PRO A 39 14.93 15.22 -1.82
C PRO A 39 14.12 13.99 -1.38
N SER A 40 13.19 13.52 -2.22
CA SER A 40 12.41 12.31 -2.00
C SER A 40 11.96 11.72 -3.34
N GLY A 41 11.63 10.43 -3.36
CA GLY A 41 11.17 9.74 -4.55
C GLY A 41 10.66 8.35 -4.24
N LYS A 42 9.75 7.84 -5.08
CA LYS A 42 9.31 6.45 -5.00
C LYS A 42 10.32 5.54 -5.70
N VAL A 43 10.65 4.41 -5.08
CA VAL A 43 11.40 3.32 -5.71
C VAL A 43 10.43 2.15 -5.81
N VAL A 44 9.98 1.88 -7.03
CA VAL A 44 9.00 0.84 -7.36
C VAL A 44 9.68 -0.07 -8.37
N GLY A 45 9.57 -1.38 -8.19
CA GLY A 45 10.13 -2.37 -9.09
C GLY A 45 9.06 -3.27 -9.73
N ALA A 46 9.52 -4.35 -10.35
CA ALA A 46 8.67 -5.31 -11.03
C ALA A 46 7.67 -6.00 -10.08
N GLU A 47 8.09 -6.28 -8.84
CA GLU A 47 7.22 -6.94 -7.84
C GLU A 47 5.99 -6.11 -7.47
N GLU A 48 6.16 -4.79 -7.29
CA GLU A 48 5.06 -3.88 -7.02
C GLU A 48 4.08 -3.83 -8.21
N LEU A 49 4.60 -3.73 -9.44
CA LEU A 49 3.78 -3.74 -10.65
C LEU A 49 3.02 -5.06 -10.83
N LYS A 50 3.67 -6.20 -10.56
CA LYS A 50 3.03 -7.52 -10.62
C LYS A 50 1.90 -7.66 -9.60
N LYS A 51 2.13 -7.22 -8.36
CA LYS A 51 1.08 -7.24 -7.31
C LYS A 51 -0.11 -6.37 -7.71
N HIS A 52 0.16 -5.18 -8.26
CA HIS A 52 -0.89 -4.31 -8.78
C HIS A 52 -1.69 -4.98 -9.90
N GLY A 53 -1.02 -5.51 -10.93
CA GLY A 53 -1.67 -6.22 -12.04
C GLY A 53 -2.49 -7.44 -11.56
N ARG A 54 -1.95 -8.21 -10.61
CA ARG A 54 -2.68 -9.34 -9.99
C ARG A 54 -3.94 -8.89 -9.26
N SER A 55 -3.88 -7.77 -8.52
CA SER A 55 -5.05 -7.19 -7.86
C SER A 55 -6.10 -6.73 -8.87
N SER A 56 -5.68 -6.09 -9.97
CA SER A 56 -6.60 -5.67 -11.03
C SER A 56 -7.30 -6.86 -11.69
N LEU A 57 -6.58 -7.96 -11.92
CA LEU A 57 -7.15 -9.19 -12.50
C LEU A 57 -8.12 -9.92 -11.57
N ASP A 58 -8.12 -9.62 -10.27
CA ASP A 58 -9.09 -10.21 -9.33
C ASP A 58 -10.47 -9.56 -9.46
N GLY A 59 -10.57 -8.36 -10.05
CA GLY A 59 -11.83 -7.61 -10.17
C GLY A 59 -12.43 -7.19 -8.83
N TRP A 60 -11.74 -7.45 -7.71
CA TRP A 60 -12.14 -7.07 -6.37
C TRP A 60 -11.48 -5.75 -5.98
N LEU A 61 -12.26 -4.67 -6.03
CA LEU A 61 -11.75 -3.31 -5.92
C LEU A 61 -11.74 -2.76 -4.48
N THR A 62 -12.46 -3.40 -3.56
CA THR A 62 -12.43 -3.06 -2.13
C THR A 62 -11.26 -3.74 -1.45
N THR A 63 -11.00 -3.38 -0.18
CA THR A 63 -9.98 -4.07 0.62
C THR A 63 -10.27 -5.58 0.67
N GLY A 64 -9.22 -6.38 0.51
CA GLY A 64 -9.33 -7.83 0.35
C GLY A 64 -8.00 -8.51 0.63
N ARG A 65 -7.68 -9.58 -0.13
CA ARG A 65 -6.52 -10.44 0.14
C ARG A 65 -5.19 -9.67 0.32
N PHE A 66 -4.91 -8.73 -0.58
CA PHE A 66 -3.67 -7.95 -0.53
C PHE A 66 -3.62 -7.00 0.67
N ASN A 67 -4.77 -6.43 1.06
CA ASN A 67 -4.85 -5.57 2.24
C ASN A 67 -4.62 -6.37 3.52
N ALA A 68 -5.32 -7.50 3.68
CA ALA A 68 -5.17 -8.35 4.86
C ALA A 68 -3.74 -8.90 5.00
N GLU A 69 -3.11 -9.28 3.86
CA GLU A 69 -1.71 -9.70 3.85
C GLU A 69 -0.76 -8.56 4.22
N PHE A 70 -1.00 -7.35 3.70
CA PHE A 70 -0.21 -6.16 4.02
C PHE A 70 -0.33 -5.80 5.51
N GLU A 71 -1.54 -5.75 6.06
CA GLU A 71 -1.78 -5.45 7.47
C GLU A 71 -1.07 -6.44 8.39
N LYS A 72 -1.18 -7.74 8.09
CA LYS A 72 -0.52 -8.80 8.85
C LYS A 72 1.01 -8.67 8.79
N LYS A 73 1.57 -8.48 7.60
CA LYS A 73 3.04 -8.36 7.42
C LYS A 73 3.58 -7.10 8.08
N LEU A 74 2.90 -5.98 7.93
CA LEU A 74 3.33 -4.71 8.52
C LEU A 74 3.19 -4.72 10.05
N ALA A 75 2.12 -5.30 10.58
CA ALA A 75 1.96 -5.49 12.02
C ALA A 75 3.10 -6.33 12.61
N ALA A 76 3.46 -7.44 11.95
CA ALA A 76 4.58 -8.29 12.33
C ALA A 76 5.94 -7.57 12.22
N PHE A 77 6.14 -6.79 11.16
CA PHE A 77 7.37 -6.01 10.94
C PHE A 77 7.58 -4.94 12.03
N ILE A 78 6.51 -4.23 12.42
CA ILE A 78 6.57 -3.19 13.46
C ILE A 78 6.59 -3.82 14.87
N GLY A 79 6.03 -5.02 15.05
CA GLY A 79 5.92 -5.69 16.34
C GLY A 79 4.66 -5.34 17.14
N ILE A 80 3.55 -5.05 16.45
CA ILE A 80 2.26 -4.71 17.07
C ILE A 80 1.20 -5.78 16.78
N LYS A 81 0.19 -5.88 17.65
CA LYS A 81 -0.87 -6.89 17.52
C LYS A 81 -1.93 -6.55 16.48
N HIS A 82 -2.26 -5.26 16.35
CA HIS A 82 -3.36 -4.78 15.50
C HIS A 82 -2.86 -3.68 14.58
N LEU A 83 -3.24 -3.75 13.31
CA LEU A 83 -2.97 -2.74 12.30
C LEU A 83 -4.19 -2.59 11.41
N ILE A 84 -4.53 -1.36 11.06
CA ILE A 84 -5.62 -1.03 10.13
C ILE A 84 -5.07 -0.07 9.09
N THR A 85 -5.25 -0.37 7.81
CA THR A 85 -4.93 0.55 6.71
C THR A 85 -5.98 1.64 6.58
N VAL A 86 -5.53 2.82 6.16
CA VAL A 86 -6.36 3.96 5.77
C VAL A 86 -5.79 4.59 4.51
N ASN A 87 -6.56 5.45 3.84
CA ASN A 87 -6.19 6.00 2.53
C ASN A 87 -5.04 7.03 2.54
N SER A 88 -4.62 7.53 3.72
CA SER A 88 -3.48 8.45 3.84
C SER A 88 -2.96 8.54 5.28
N GLY A 89 -1.76 9.10 5.47
CA GLY A 89 -1.22 9.39 6.80
C GLY A 89 -2.05 10.41 7.59
N SER A 90 -2.60 11.43 6.93
CA SER A 90 -3.49 12.40 7.58
C SER A 90 -4.78 11.75 8.10
N SER A 91 -5.34 10.81 7.32
CA SER A 91 -6.48 9.99 7.77
C SER A 91 -6.12 9.12 8.96
N ALA A 92 -4.89 8.60 9.03
CA ALA A 92 -4.42 7.80 10.16
C ALA A 92 -4.41 8.61 11.45
N ASN A 93 -3.86 9.83 11.40
CA ASN A 93 -3.87 10.76 12.53
C ASN A 93 -5.29 11.15 12.94
N LEU A 94 -6.16 11.43 11.96
CA LEU A 94 -7.55 11.77 12.21
C LEU A 94 -8.31 10.64 12.92
N VAL A 95 -8.19 9.41 12.40
CA VAL A 95 -8.85 8.24 13.00
C VAL A 95 -8.26 7.96 14.39
N ALA A 96 -6.93 7.95 14.54
CA ALA A 96 -6.28 7.73 15.81
C ALA A 96 -6.75 8.72 16.87
N PHE A 97 -6.74 10.02 16.58
CA PHE A 97 -7.19 11.03 17.54
C PHE A 97 -8.69 10.94 17.83
N ASN A 98 -9.54 10.79 16.80
CA ASN A 98 -10.99 10.66 17.00
C ASN A 98 -11.36 9.43 17.83
N THR A 99 -10.60 8.34 17.77
CA THR A 99 -10.87 7.17 18.63
C THR A 99 -10.68 7.49 20.13
N LEU A 100 -9.78 8.42 20.46
CA LEU A 100 -9.56 8.88 21.84
C LEU A 100 -10.69 9.77 22.37
N THR A 101 -11.59 10.27 21.50
CA THR A 101 -12.79 11.02 21.92
C THR A 101 -14.02 10.12 22.04
N SER A 102 -13.88 8.80 21.94
CA SER A 102 -15.01 7.87 21.95
C SER A 102 -15.72 7.87 23.32
N PRO A 103 -17.06 7.92 23.38
CA PRO A 103 -17.80 7.83 24.65
C PRO A 103 -17.55 6.49 25.38
N LYS A 104 -17.11 5.45 24.66
CA LYS A 104 -16.71 4.15 25.24
C LYS A 104 -15.52 4.26 26.21
N LEU A 105 -14.75 5.35 26.15
CA LEU A 105 -13.63 5.59 27.05
C LEU A 105 -14.05 6.23 28.39
N GLY A 106 -15.31 6.65 28.53
CA GLY A 106 -15.84 7.28 29.74
C GLY A 106 -15.05 8.55 30.10
N GLU A 107 -14.66 8.69 31.37
CA GLU A 107 -13.88 9.83 31.86
C GLU A 107 -12.51 10.00 31.19
N ARG A 108 -11.97 8.92 30.60
CA ARG A 108 -10.68 8.96 29.87
C ARG A 108 -10.81 9.53 28.46
N ALA A 109 -12.02 9.79 27.98
CA ALA A 109 -12.23 10.36 26.66
C ALA A 109 -11.69 11.80 26.59
N ILE A 110 -10.91 12.09 25.54
CA ILE A 110 -10.49 13.46 25.26
C ILE A 110 -11.72 14.29 24.92
N GLN A 111 -11.92 15.38 25.67
CA GLN A 111 -12.99 16.33 25.41
C GLN A 111 -12.65 17.16 24.17
N LYS A 112 -13.59 17.28 23.24
CA LYS A 112 -13.42 18.20 22.11
C LYS A 112 -13.38 19.62 22.67
N VAL A 113 -12.36 20.38 22.31
CA VAL A 113 -12.39 21.83 22.53
C VAL A 113 -13.50 22.37 21.63
N MET A 114 -14.70 22.54 22.20
CA MET A 114 -15.75 23.31 21.57
C MET A 114 -15.20 24.73 21.43
N LYS A 115 -14.79 25.11 20.22
CA LYS A 115 -14.72 26.54 19.90
C LYS A 115 -16.17 27.02 19.89
N SER A 116 -16.50 27.85 20.88
CA SER A 116 -17.69 28.69 20.93
C SER A 116 -17.81 29.55 19.69
#